data_AF-A0A3N5X6U2-F1
#
_entry.id   AF-A0A3N5X6U2-F1
#
_cell.length_a   1.000
_cell.length_b   1.000
_cell.length_c   1.000
_cell.angle_alpha   90.00
_cell.angle_beta   90.00
_cell.angle_gamma   90.00
#
_symmetry.space_group_name_H-M   'P 1'
#
loop_
_entity.id
_entity.type
_entity.pdbx_description
1 polymer ?
#
loop_
_entity_poly.entity_id
_entity_poly.type
_entity_poly.pdbx_seq_one_letter_code
_entity_poly.pdbx_strand_id
1 'polypeptide(L)'
;MALVGAMWALQGRVPPEIWQLLTGAAVLCALGLIGLLAIPGLERWLRHPGRIETTIPVSIWLFYQKMLDFGFNLIHGVRALGRSPLALILIVMQSLYIWLCDALLLYVVLMSIGATSSLSVSLFAGMVSDLVAAVPITPGALGQFDAALVGLLTLFNLSTSQGSLTVLLTRLVSLWTFIPIGAAVTYIFGFSRVFNLSGKVTGAGKITPSNPVPTLVEG
;
A
#
# COMPACT_ATOMS: atom_id res chain seq x y z
N MET A 1 6.64 -0.86 -18.46
CA MET A 1 6.88 0.46 -19.09
C MET A 1 7.95 1.27 -18.36
N ALA A 2 7.93 1.37 -17.02
CA ALA A 2 9.02 2.00 -16.24
C ALA A 2 10.41 1.37 -16.49
N LEU A 3 10.49 0.04 -16.62
CA LEU A 3 11.75 -0.66 -16.95
C LEU A 3 12.33 -0.27 -18.30
N VAL A 4 11.50 -0.11 -19.32
CA VAL A 4 11.95 0.25 -20.68
C VAL A 4 12.40 1.72 -20.73
N GLY A 5 11.69 2.60 -20.02
CA GLY A 5 12.08 4.01 -19.86
C GLY A 5 13.36 4.19 -19.04
N ALA A 6 13.53 3.41 -17.97
CA ALA A 6 14.77 3.38 -17.18
C ALA A 6 15.95 2.84 -18.00
N MET A 7 15.73 1.78 -18.79
CA MET A 7 16.74 1.23 -19.70
C MET A 7 17.20 2.26 -20.74
N TRP A 8 16.30 3.07 -21.28
CA TRP A 8 16.63 4.10 -22.27
C TRP A 8 17.28 5.34 -21.66
N ALA A 9 16.82 5.77 -20.47
CA ALA A 9 17.35 6.95 -19.78
C ALA A 9 18.73 6.73 -19.12
N LEU A 10 19.09 5.48 -18.83
CA LEU A 10 20.31 5.12 -18.10
C LEU A 10 21.37 4.43 -18.97
N GLN A 11 21.18 4.39 -20.30
CA GLN A 11 22.15 3.84 -21.24
C GLN A 11 23.52 4.51 -21.04
N GLY A 12 24.46 3.78 -20.45
CA GLY A 12 25.86 4.18 -20.27
C GLY A 12 26.25 4.77 -18.91
N ARG A 13 25.34 4.90 -17.93
CA ARG A 13 25.66 5.50 -16.62
C ARG A 13 25.50 4.59 -15.39
N VAL A 14 25.00 3.37 -15.56
CA VAL A 14 24.78 2.45 -14.43
C VAL A 14 25.93 1.45 -14.33
N PRO A 15 26.63 1.37 -13.18
CA PRO A 15 27.58 0.31 -12.90
C PRO A 15 26.94 -1.08 -13.10
N PRO A 16 27.69 -2.06 -13.64
CA PRO A 16 27.17 -3.39 -13.95
C PRO A 16 26.65 -4.16 -12.72
N GLU A 17 27.09 -3.81 -11.50
CA GLU A 17 26.65 -4.46 -10.27
C GLU A 17 25.16 -4.19 -9.96
N ILE A 18 24.64 -3.02 -10.35
CA ILE A 18 23.23 -2.65 -10.11
C ILE A 18 22.29 -3.51 -10.97
N TRP A 19 22.71 -3.86 -12.20
CA TRP A 19 21.95 -4.76 -13.06
C TRP A 19 21.83 -6.16 -12.45
N GLN A 20 22.91 -6.66 -11.84
CA GLN A 20 22.91 -7.96 -11.17
C GLN A 20 22.02 -7.96 -9.93
N LEU A 21 22.03 -6.88 -9.14
CA LEU A 21 21.15 -6.73 -7.98
C LEU A 21 19.67 -6.67 -8.36
N LEU A 22 19.31 -5.88 -9.38
CA LEU A 22 17.93 -5.74 -9.83
C LEU A 22 17.38 -7.03 -10.42
N THR A 23 18.16 -7.70 -11.27
CA THR A 23 17.76 -8.99 -11.87
C THR A 23 17.68 -10.10 -10.81
N GLY A 24 18.65 -10.16 -9.89
CA GLY A 24 18.64 -11.10 -8.76
C GLY A 24 17.43 -10.91 -7.85
N ALA A 25 17.12 -9.67 -7.48
CA ALA A 25 15.94 -9.35 -6.66
C ALA A 25 14.63 -9.74 -7.38
N ALA A 26 14.50 -9.43 -8.67
CA ALA A 26 13.32 -9.80 -9.46
C ALA A 26 13.14 -11.33 -9.55
N VAL A 27 14.22 -12.07 -9.76
CA VAL A 27 14.20 -13.54 -9.82
C VAL A 27 13.86 -14.15 -8.46
N LEU A 28 14.41 -13.64 -7.36
CA LEU A 28 14.07 -14.07 -5.99
C LEU A 28 12.60 -13.84 -5.66
N CYS A 29 12.07 -12.66 -5.99
CA CYS A 29 10.65 -12.36 -5.80
C CYS A 29 9.76 -13.26 -6.64
N ALA A 30 10.12 -13.52 -7.91
CA ALA A 30 9.36 -14.42 -8.78
C ALA A 30 9.41 -15.87 -8.28
N LEU A 31 10.57 -16.38 -7.85
CA LEU A 31 10.72 -17.71 -7.27
C LEU A 31 9.96 -17.85 -5.95
N GLY A 32 10.00 -16.83 -5.09
CA GLY A 32 9.22 -16.78 -3.86
C GLY A 32 7.71 -16.83 -4.16
N LEU A 33 7.25 -16.04 -5.12
CA LEU A 33 5.85 -16.03 -5.57
C LEU A 33 5.43 -17.37 -6.16
N ILE A 34 6.26 -17.98 -7.01
CA ILE A 34 6.01 -19.28 -7.66
C ILE A 34 6.02 -20.40 -6.62
N GLY A 35 7.00 -20.46 -5.72
CA GLY A 35 7.08 -21.48 -4.67
C GLY A 35 5.91 -21.40 -3.70
N LEU A 36 5.49 -20.18 -3.35
CA LEU A 36 4.33 -19.91 -2.51
C LEU A 36 3.01 -20.27 -3.21
N LEU A 37 2.93 -20.12 -4.53
CA LEU A 37 1.78 -20.51 -5.33
C LEU A 37 1.71 -22.03 -5.62
N ALA A 38 2.86 -22.69 -5.77
CA ALA A 38 2.98 -24.07 -6.22
C ALA A 38 2.89 -25.13 -5.10
N ILE A 39 3.08 -24.76 -3.83
CA ILE A 39 3.08 -25.71 -2.69
C ILE A 39 1.80 -25.53 -1.84
N PRO A 40 0.69 -26.19 -2.18
CA PRO A 40 -0.50 -26.22 -1.32
C PRO A 40 -0.19 -27.03 -0.04
N GLY A 41 0.00 -26.35 1.09
CA GLY A 41 0.33 -26.97 2.38
C GLY A 41 1.47 -26.30 3.15
N LEU A 42 2.26 -25.45 2.48
CA LEU A 42 3.31 -24.64 3.10
C LEU A 42 2.75 -23.72 4.22
N GLU A 43 1.50 -23.30 4.08
CA GLU A 43 0.76 -22.49 5.06
C GLU A 43 0.66 -23.13 6.44
N ARG A 44 0.37 -24.44 6.50
CA ARG A 44 0.23 -25.15 7.78
C ARG A 44 1.59 -25.38 8.45
N TRP A 45 2.64 -25.61 7.65
CA TRP A 45 3.99 -25.84 8.14
C TRP A 45 4.65 -24.55 8.67
N LEU A 46 4.46 -23.42 7.99
CA LEU A 46 4.94 -22.11 8.45
C LEU A 46 4.21 -21.64 9.71
N ARG A 47 2.89 -21.87 9.82
CA ARG A 47 2.10 -21.40 10.96
C ARG A 47 2.30 -22.24 12.24
N HIS A 48 2.82 -23.46 12.12
CA HIS A 48 3.13 -24.34 13.26
C HIS A 48 4.58 -24.88 13.22
N PRO A 49 5.60 -24.02 13.47
CA PRO A 49 6.97 -24.46 13.67
C PRO A 49 7.11 -25.02 15.08
N GLY A 50 6.64 -26.25 15.29
CA GLY A 50 6.28 -26.83 16.60
C GLY A 50 7.32 -26.83 17.72
N ARG A 51 8.57 -26.38 17.52
CA ARG A 51 9.64 -26.37 18.55
C ARG A 51 10.29 -25.00 18.79
N ILE A 52 9.88 -23.96 18.06
CA ILE A 52 10.56 -22.65 18.05
C ILE A 52 9.80 -21.60 18.89
N GLU A 53 8.58 -21.91 19.32
CA GLU A 53 7.65 -21.02 20.02
C GLU A 53 8.15 -20.55 21.41
N THR A 54 9.10 -21.27 22.02
CA THR A 54 9.54 -21.00 23.41
C THR A 54 10.81 -20.15 23.52
N THR A 55 11.52 -19.89 22.42
CA THR A 55 12.83 -19.19 22.44
C THR A 55 12.76 -17.78 21.86
N ILE A 56 11.70 -17.46 21.10
CA ILE A 56 11.58 -16.19 20.39
C ILE A 56 10.71 -15.20 21.18
N PRO A 57 11.11 -13.92 21.31
CA PRO A 57 10.29 -12.91 21.98
C PRO A 57 8.96 -12.68 21.26
N VAL A 58 7.89 -12.48 22.04
CA VAL A 58 6.49 -12.38 21.59
C VAL A 58 6.30 -11.36 20.45
N SER A 59 7.09 -10.28 20.41
CA SER A 59 7.05 -9.26 19.36
C SER A 59 7.40 -9.81 17.97
N ILE A 60 8.41 -10.69 17.89
CA ILE A 60 8.85 -11.30 16.63
C ILE A 60 7.85 -12.34 16.16
N TRP A 61 7.22 -13.07 17.09
CA TRP A 61 6.15 -14.02 16.78
C TRP A 61 4.90 -13.32 16.23
N LEU A 62 4.47 -12.22 16.86
CA LEU A 62 3.37 -11.39 16.36
C LEU A 62 3.66 -10.79 14.98
N PHE A 63 4.90 -10.35 14.75
CA PHE A 63 5.33 -9.86 13.45
C PHE A 63 5.33 -10.97 12.39
N TYR A 64 5.82 -12.16 12.74
CA TYR A 64 5.82 -13.34 11.88
C TYR A 64 4.41 -13.75 11.47
N GLN A 65 3.48 -13.84 12.42
CA GLN A 65 2.07 -14.15 12.14
C GLN A 65 1.42 -13.10 11.23
N LYS A 66 1.63 -11.80 11.51
CA LYS A 66 1.13 -10.72 10.64
C LYS A 66 1.68 -10.81 9.22
N MET A 67 2.97 -11.10 9.06
CA MET A 67 3.61 -11.24 7.75
C MET A 67 3.09 -12.44 6.98
N LEU A 68 2.87 -13.57 7.66
CA LEU A 68 2.24 -14.74 7.07
C LEU A 68 0.79 -14.45 6.64
N ASP A 69 -0.02 -13.85 7.52
CA ASP A 69 -1.40 -13.51 7.22
C ASP A 69 -1.51 -12.55 6.03
N PHE A 70 -0.65 -11.54 5.97
CA PHE A 70 -0.56 -10.65 4.82
C PHE A 70 -0.22 -11.42 3.54
N GLY A 71 0.79 -12.30 3.58
CA GLY A 71 1.19 -13.13 2.44
C GLY A 71 0.07 -14.05 1.94
N PHE A 72 -0.61 -14.76 2.84
CA PHE A 72 -1.71 -15.65 2.47
C PHE A 72 -2.91 -14.87 1.92
N ASN A 73 -3.28 -13.75 2.55
CA ASN A 73 -4.36 -12.90 2.06
C ASN A 73 -4.05 -12.32 0.66
N LEU A 74 -2.80 -11.95 0.39
CA LEU A 74 -2.36 -11.55 -0.95
C LEU A 74 -2.56 -12.66 -1.98
N ILE A 75 -2.12 -13.89 -1.69
CA ILE A 75 -2.28 -15.03 -2.60
C ILE A 75 -3.76 -15.33 -2.85
N HIS A 76 -4.56 -15.35 -1.79
CA HIS A 76 -6.00 -15.57 -1.88
C HIS A 76 -6.66 -14.49 -2.72
N GLY A 77 -6.25 -13.22 -2.54
CA GLY A 77 -6.66 -12.10 -3.39
C GLY A 77 -6.30 -12.33 -4.84
N VAL A 78 -5.02 -12.58 -5.16
CA VAL A 78 -4.55 -12.80 -6.54
C VAL A 78 -5.25 -13.99 -7.20
N ARG A 79 -5.43 -15.11 -6.48
CA ARG A 79 -6.17 -16.28 -7.00
C ARG A 79 -7.65 -15.97 -7.20
N ALA A 80 -8.27 -15.17 -6.34
CA ALA A 80 -9.66 -14.74 -6.51
C ALA A 80 -9.82 -13.80 -7.72
N LEU A 81 -8.89 -12.87 -7.91
CA LEU A 81 -8.82 -12.04 -9.12
C LEU A 81 -8.65 -12.88 -10.39
N GLY A 82 -7.79 -13.90 -10.36
CA GLY A 82 -7.54 -14.81 -11.48
C GLY A 82 -8.79 -15.57 -11.97
N ARG A 83 -9.84 -15.68 -11.15
CA ARG A 83 -11.12 -16.28 -11.54
C ARG A 83 -12.06 -15.32 -12.27
N SER A 84 -11.78 -14.01 -12.27
CA SER A 84 -12.63 -13.00 -12.89
C SER A 84 -11.83 -12.04 -13.78
N PRO A 85 -11.76 -12.28 -15.10
CA PRO A 85 -10.95 -11.46 -16.02
C PRO A 85 -11.42 -10.00 -16.05
N LEU A 86 -12.71 -9.74 -15.83
CA LEU A 86 -13.27 -8.39 -15.76
C LEU A 86 -12.74 -7.62 -14.54
N ALA A 87 -12.65 -8.26 -13.37
CA ALA A 87 -12.09 -7.62 -12.18
C ALA A 87 -10.61 -7.29 -12.37
N LEU A 88 -9.85 -8.16 -13.02
CA LEU A 88 -8.45 -7.88 -13.38
C LEU A 88 -8.32 -6.65 -14.27
N ILE A 89 -9.13 -6.54 -15.33
CA ILE A 89 -9.12 -5.38 -16.22
C ILE A 89 -9.45 -4.11 -15.44
N LEU A 90 -10.51 -4.13 -14.61
CA LEU A 90 -10.88 -2.97 -13.80
C LEU A 90 -9.77 -2.55 -12.85
N ILE A 91 -9.10 -3.48 -12.19
CA ILE A 91 -8.01 -3.19 -11.25
C ILE A 91 -6.79 -2.63 -11.98
N VAL A 92 -6.42 -3.21 -13.13
CA VAL A 92 -5.32 -2.68 -13.95
C VAL A 92 -5.65 -1.29 -14.47
N MET A 93 -6.87 -1.06 -14.96
CA MET A 93 -7.32 0.26 -15.41
C MET A 93 -7.32 1.27 -14.28
N GLN A 94 -7.80 0.89 -13.09
CA GLN A 94 -7.79 1.75 -11.92
C GLN A 94 -6.35 2.09 -11.50
N SER A 95 -5.45 1.12 -11.52
CA SER A 95 -4.03 1.35 -11.26
C SER A 95 -3.45 2.32 -12.28
N LEU A 96 -3.61 2.06 -13.58
CA LEU A 96 -3.09 2.94 -14.63
C LEU A 96 -3.63 4.36 -14.50
N TYR A 97 -4.91 4.50 -14.15
CA TYR A 97 -5.54 5.79 -13.91
C TYR A 97 -4.89 6.54 -12.75
N ILE A 98 -4.70 5.88 -11.59
CA ILE A 98 -4.05 6.48 -10.42
C ILE A 98 -2.64 6.97 -10.77
N TRP A 99 -1.85 6.11 -11.42
CA TRP A 99 -0.47 6.44 -11.80
C TRP A 99 -0.42 7.61 -12.79
N LEU A 100 -1.38 7.69 -13.72
CA LEU A 100 -1.47 8.81 -14.66
C LEU A 100 -1.87 10.11 -13.94
N CYS A 101 -2.79 10.03 -12.98
CA CYS A 101 -3.21 11.17 -12.18
C CYS A 101 -2.06 11.74 -11.34
N ASP A 102 -1.26 10.90 -10.68
CA ASP A 102 -0.11 11.36 -9.90
C ASP A 102 0.94 12.05 -10.78
N ALA A 103 1.25 11.46 -11.93
CA ALA A 103 2.16 12.07 -12.88
C ALA A 103 1.64 13.39 -13.46
N LEU A 104 0.34 13.48 -13.74
CA LEU A 104 -0.30 14.70 -14.22
C LEU A 104 -0.29 15.78 -13.13
N LEU A 105 -0.54 15.41 -11.88
CA LEU A 105 -0.44 16.31 -10.74
C LEU A 105 0.96 16.91 -10.64
N LEU A 106 2.00 16.09 -10.76
CA LEU A 106 3.38 16.58 -10.76
C LEU A 106 3.64 17.56 -11.92
N TYR A 107 3.14 17.25 -13.11
CA TYR A 107 3.25 18.14 -14.27
C TYR A 107 2.56 19.49 -14.04
N VAL A 108 1.33 19.49 -13.52
CA VAL A 108 0.57 20.71 -13.19
C VAL A 108 1.29 21.53 -12.11
N VAL A 109 1.85 20.89 -11.09
CA VAL A 109 2.63 21.56 -10.05
C VAL A 109 3.89 22.22 -10.62
N LEU A 110 4.62 21.54 -11.51
CA LEU A 110 5.79 22.11 -12.18
C LEU A 110 5.42 23.30 -13.07
N MET A 111 4.31 23.22 -13.81
CA MET A 111 3.79 24.36 -14.57
C MET A 111 3.41 25.53 -13.67
N SER A 112 2.79 25.26 -12.50
CA SER A 112 2.38 26.29 -11.55
C SER A 112 3.54 27.11 -10.99
N ILE A 113 4.72 26.52 -10.84
CA ILE A 113 5.93 27.23 -10.35
C ILE A 113 6.78 27.81 -11.50
N GLY A 114 6.28 27.74 -12.73
CA GLY A 114 6.98 28.24 -13.92
C GLY A 114 8.19 27.40 -14.34
N ALA A 115 8.31 26.15 -13.85
CA ALA A 115 9.39 25.27 -14.26
C ALA A 115 9.07 24.68 -15.63
N THR A 116 9.91 24.98 -16.64
CA THR A 116 9.78 24.46 -18.00
C THR A 116 10.25 23.00 -18.06
N SER A 117 9.42 22.09 -17.57
CA SER A 117 9.65 20.64 -17.68
C SER A 117 8.74 20.04 -18.75
N SER A 118 9.29 19.15 -19.57
CA SER A 118 8.47 18.37 -20.49
C SER A 118 7.58 17.39 -19.72
N LEU A 119 6.39 17.10 -20.26
CA LEU A 119 5.48 16.11 -19.70
C LEU A 119 6.15 14.74 -19.49
N SER A 120 7.08 14.36 -20.38
CA SER A 120 7.87 13.14 -20.25
C SER A 120 8.72 13.11 -18.97
N VAL A 121 9.33 14.24 -18.60
CA VAL A 121 10.15 14.34 -17.37
C VAL A 121 9.27 14.20 -16.13
N SER A 122 8.11 14.86 -16.11
CA SER A 122 7.16 14.75 -14.99
C SER A 122 6.60 13.33 -14.86
N LEU A 123 6.24 12.68 -15.97
CA LEU A 123 5.84 11.27 -15.97
C LEU A 123 6.92 10.38 -15.37
N PHE A 124 8.15 10.50 -15.86
CA PHE A 124 9.26 9.68 -15.39
C PHE A 124 9.57 9.92 -13.90
N ALA A 125 9.71 11.19 -13.50
CA ALA A 125 10.04 11.56 -12.14
C ALA A 125 8.94 11.14 -11.14
N GLY A 126 7.67 11.34 -11.51
CA GLY A 126 6.51 10.89 -10.72
C GLY A 126 6.53 9.37 -10.55
N MET A 127 6.58 8.61 -11.64
CA MET A 127 6.55 7.14 -11.60
C MET A 127 7.69 6.53 -10.79
N VAL A 128 8.90 7.08 -10.88
CA VAL A 128 10.04 6.60 -10.07
C VAL A 128 9.85 6.96 -8.60
N SER A 129 9.35 8.16 -8.30
CA SER A 129 9.09 8.59 -6.92
C SER A 129 7.98 7.76 -6.27
N ASP A 130 6.92 7.42 -7.02
CA ASP A 130 5.83 6.57 -6.57
C ASP A 130 6.29 5.12 -6.36
N LEU A 131 7.16 4.62 -7.23
CA LEU A 131 7.78 3.30 -7.06
C LEU A 131 8.65 3.26 -5.79
N VAL A 132 9.37 4.34 -5.51
CA VAL A 132 10.12 4.49 -4.26
C VAL A 132 9.14 4.53 -3.08
N ALA A 133 8.01 5.25 -3.16
CA ALA A 133 7.02 5.31 -2.09
C ALA A 133 6.28 3.97 -1.85
N ALA A 134 6.20 3.09 -2.86
CA ALA A 134 5.55 1.78 -2.75
C ALA A 134 6.21 0.85 -1.70
N VAL A 135 7.49 1.07 -1.40
CA VAL A 135 8.21 0.37 -0.32
C VAL A 135 8.56 1.38 0.77
N PRO A 136 7.66 1.64 1.73
CA PRO A 136 7.89 2.64 2.76
C PRO A 136 8.94 2.12 3.76
N ILE A 137 10.19 2.56 3.61
CA ILE A 137 11.26 2.26 4.58
C ILE A 137 11.06 3.13 5.82
N THR A 138 10.51 4.34 5.65
CA THR A 138 10.18 5.27 6.74
C THR A 138 8.67 5.30 7.02
N PRO A 139 8.24 5.41 8.29
CA PRO A 139 6.83 5.59 8.62
C PRO A 139 6.30 6.86 7.94
N GLY A 140 5.26 6.71 7.12
CA GLY A 140 4.67 7.79 6.32
C GLY A 140 5.45 8.19 5.07
N ALA A 141 6.52 7.46 4.70
CA ALA A 141 7.38 7.75 3.55
C ALA A 141 7.91 9.20 3.51
N LEU A 142 8.03 9.83 4.68
CA LEU A 142 8.58 11.18 4.82
C LEU A 142 10.08 11.13 4.55
N GLY A 143 10.59 12.08 3.76
CA GLY A 143 11.99 12.14 3.34
C GLY A 143 12.36 11.22 2.18
N GLN A 144 11.87 9.97 2.15
CA GLN A 144 12.20 9.00 1.08
C GLN A 144 11.65 9.43 -0.29
N PHE A 145 10.36 9.71 -0.36
CA PHE A 145 9.72 10.22 -1.59
C PHE A 145 10.30 11.60 -1.99
N ASP A 146 10.52 12.46 -1.00
CA ASP A 146 10.97 13.83 -1.21
C ASP A 146 12.38 13.87 -1.81
N ALA A 147 13.29 13.07 -1.27
CA ALA A 147 14.65 12.95 -1.76
C ALA A 147 14.70 12.34 -3.17
N ALA A 148 13.86 11.33 -3.45
CA ALA A 148 13.77 10.74 -4.77
C ALA A 148 13.31 11.76 -5.81
N LEU A 149 12.24 12.51 -5.52
CA LEU A 149 11.68 13.49 -6.45
C LEU A 149 12.65 14.67 -6.67
N VAL A 150 13.23 15.24 -5.62
CA VAL A 150 14.23 16.32 -5.74
C VAL A 150 15.46 15.82 -6.49
N GLY A 151 15.95 14.63 -6.17
CA GLY A 151 17.10 14.02 -6.85
C GLY A 151 16.84 13.82 -8.34
N LEU A 152 15.64 13.36 -8.72
CA LEU A 152 15.26 13.19 -10.12
C LEU A 152 15.14 14.53 -10.84
N LEU A 153 14.46 15.51 -10.26
CA LEU A 153 14.29 16.82 -10.90
C LEU A 153 15.63 17.55 -11.08
N THR A 154 16.54 17.43 -10.12
CA THR A 154 17.90 18.01 -10.25
C THR A 154 18.72 17.37 -11.36
N LEU A 155 18.54 16.06 -11.63
CA LEU A 155 19.13 15.40 -12.80
C LEU A 155 18.63 15.97 -14.13
N PHE A 156 17.42 16.53 -14.17
CA PHE A 156 16.84 17.20 -15.33
C PHE A 156 17.07 18.72 -15.35
N ASN A 157 18.09 19.21 -14.63
CA ASN A 157 18.49 20.62 -14.55
C ASN A 157 17.50 21.55 -13.83
N LEU A 158 16.59 21.02 -13.00
CA LEU A 158 15.85 21.88 -12.07
C LEU A 158 16.71 22.20 -10.85
N SER A 159 16.62 23.44 -10.37
CA SER A 159 17.30 23.81 -9.13
C SER A 159 16.72 23.05 -7.93
N THR A 160 17.55 22.77 -6.92
CA THR A 160 17.09 22.14 -5.66
C THR A 160 15.94 22.93 -5.03
N SER A 161 15.99 24.27 -5.09
CA SER A 161 14.90 25.13 -4.62
C SER A 161 13.57 24.85 -5.32
N GLN A 162 13.57 24.71 -6.65
CA GLN A 162 12.37 24.37 -7.41
C GLN A 162 11.89 22.95 -7.08
N GLY A 163 12.80 21.97 -7.02
CA GLY A 163 12.45 20.60 -6.65
C GLY A 163 11.80 20.50 -5.27
N SER A 164 12.34 21.21 -4.27
CA SER A 164 11.77 21.26 -2.92
C SER A 164 10.38 21.91 -2.92
N LEU A 165 10.19 22.99 -3.67
CA LEU A 165 8.87 23.63 -3.84
C LEU A 165 7.88 22.68 -4.50
N THR A 166 8.30 21.95 -5.53
CA THR A 166 7.47 20.93 -6.19
C THR A 166 7.03 19.87 -5.20
N VAL A 167 7.94 19.31 -4.41
CA VAL A 167 7.61 18.33 -3.36
C VAL A 167 6.58 18.89 -2.39
N LEU A 168 6.79 20.11 -1.89
CA LEU A 168 5.90 20.73 -0.92
C LEU A 168 4.49 20.91 -1.47
N LEU A 169 4.36 21.38 -2.72
CA LEU A 169 3.08 21.55 -3.38
C LEU A 169 2.40 20.21 -3.69
N THR A 170 3.15 19.23 -4.17
CA THR A 170 2.65 17.86 -4.38
C THR A 170 2.13 17.26 -3.07
N ARG A 171 2.88 17.39 -1.97
CA ARG A 171 2.47 16.95 -0.62
C ARG A 171 1.24 17.71 -0.13
N LEU A 172 1.18 19.01 -0.36
CA LEU A 172 0.06 19.85 0.03
C LEU A 172 -1.21 19.33 -0.65
N VAL A 173 -1.21 19.16 -1.96
CA VAL A 173 -2.38 18.66 -2.69
C VAL A 173 -2.72 17.23 -2.25
N SER A 174 -1.76 16.31 -2.25
CA SER A 174 -2.03 14.90 -1.96
C SER A 174 -2.45 14.65 -0.50
N LEU A 175 -1.89 15.36 0.49
CA LEU A 175 -2.30 15.15 1.88
C LEU A 175 -3.57 15.93 2.23
N TRP A 176 -3.69 17.18 1.77
CA TRP A 176 -4.83 18.03 2.13
C TRP A 176 -6.09 17.73 1.35
N THR A 177 -6.04 17.02 0.22
CA THR A 177 -7.25 16.55 -0.45
C THR A 177 -7.79 15.28 0.19
N PHE A 178 -6.92 14.36 0.63
CA PHE A 178 -7.35 13.10 1.23
C PHE A 178 -8.00 13.28 2.61
N ILE A 179 -7.48 14.18 3.46
CA ILE A 179 -8.04 14.44 4.80
C ILE A 179 -9.53 14.86 4.76
N PRO A 180 -9.94 15.93 4.05
CA PRO A 180 -11.32 16.39 4.03
C PRO A 180 -12.25 15.40 3.31
N ILE A 181 -11.79 14.77 2.23
CA ILE A 181 -12.60 13.76 1.53
C ILE A 181 -12.83 12.55 2.45
N GLY A 182 -11.78 12.03 3.08
CA GLY A 182 -11.87 10.92 4.03
C GLY A 182 -12.75 11.28 5.24
N ALA A 183 -12.63 12.50 5.77
CA ALA A 183 -13.47 13.00 6.85
C ALA A 183 -14.94 13.09 6.41
N ALA A 184 -15.23 13.64 5.23
CA ALA A 184 -16.58 13.76 4.70
C ALA A 184 -17.23 12.38 4.47
N VAL A 185 -16.50 11.44 3.86
CA VAL A 185 -16.98 10.06 3.65
C VAL A 185 -17.26 9.38 4.99
N THR A 186 -16.37 9.51 5.96
CA THR A 186 -16.54 8.92 7.29
C THR A 186 -17.73 9.54 8.03
N TYR A 187 -17.90 10.86 7.93
CA TYR A 187 -19.03 11.56 8.53
C TYR A 187 -20.37 11.12 7.93
N ILE A 188 -20.44 11.01 6.60
CA ILE A 188 -21.67 10.66 5.88
C ILE A 188 -22.03 9.17 6.06
N PHE A 189 -21.07 8.26 5.93
CA PHE A 189 -21.34 6.82 5.87
C PHE A 189 -20.93 6.04 7.13
N GLY A 190 -19.96 6.53 7.89
CA GLY A 190 -19.43 5.86 9.08
C GLY A 190 -20.27 6.09 10.33
N PHE A 191 -20.82 7.30 10.50
CA PHE A 191 -21.55 7.68 11.72
C PHE A 191 -22.90 6.95 11.86
N SER A 192 -23.54 6.55 10.75
CA SER A 192 -24.78 5.76 10.75
C SER A 192 -24.61 4.34 11.30
N ARG A 193 -23.41 3.78 11.28
CA ARG A 193 -23.14 2.43 11.82
C ARG A 193 -22.98 2.44 13.33
N VAL A 194 -22.35 3.48 13.88
CA VAL A 194 -22.16 3.65 15.34
C VAL A 194 -23.52 3.84 16.03
N PHE A 195 -24.42 4.64 15.46
CA PHE A 195 -25.77 4.82 16.02
C PHE A 195 -26.64 3.55 15.95
N ASN A 196 -26.54 2.77 14.87
CA ASN A 196 -27.29 1.51 14.76
C ASN A 196 -26.82 0.44 15.77
N LEU A 197 -25.54 0.44 16.15
CA LEU A 197 -25.03 -0.47 17.19
C LEU A 197 -25.53 -0.09 18.59
N SER A 198 -25.63 1.21 18.89
CA SER A 198 -26.17 1.70 20.17
C SER A 198 -27.66 1.35 20.34
N GLY A 199 -28.45 1.43 19.25
CA GLY A 199 -29.87 1.02 19.26
C GLY A 199 -30.06 -0.49 19.48
N LYS A 200 -29.16 -1.33 18.97
CA LYS A 200 -29.23 -2.80 19.08
C LYS A 200 -28.87 -3.30 20.48
N VAL A 201 -27.90 -2.66 21.15
CA VAL A 201 -27.52 -2.97 22.55
C VAL A 201 -28.62 -2.54 23.53
N THR A 202 -29.27 -1.40 23.28
CA THR A 202 -30.37 -0.92 24.11
C THR A 202 -31.64 -1.78 23.96
N GLY A 203 -31.87 -2.37 22.79
CA GLY A 203 -32.96 -3.33 22.55
C GLY A 203 -32.75 -4.71 23.17
N ALA A 204 -31.50 -5.16 23.32
CA ALA A 204 -31.17 -6.46 23.94
C ALA A 204 -31.23 -6.44 25.48
N GLY A 205 -31.28 -5.26 26.11
CA GLY A 205 -31.41 -5.11 27.56
C GLY A 205 -32.82 -5.30 28.13
N LYS A 206 -33.86 -5.44 27.28
CA LYS A 206 -35.20 -5.85 27.73
C LYS A 206 -35.26 -7.38 27.82
N ILE A 207 -34.55 -7.94 28.79
CA ILE A 207 -34.76 -9.33 29.19
C ILE A 207 -36.01 -9.33 30.08
N THR A 208 -37.14 -9.77 29.52
CA THR A 208 -38.38 -10.04 30.27
C THR A 208 -38.07 -11.01 31.42
N PRO A 209 -38.50 -10.75 32.68
CA PRO A 209 -38.30 -11.70 33.75
C PRO A 209 -39.16 -12.94 33.45
N SER A 210 -38.52 -14.02 33.02
CA SER A 210 -39.17 -15.29 32.77
C SER A 210 -39.07 -16.18 34.01
N ASN A 211 -40.25 -16.41 34.60
CA ASN A 211 -40.64 -17.41 35.59
C ASN A 211 -40.08 -17.36 37.02
N PRO A 212 -40.94 -17.57 38.03
CA PRO A 212 -40.53 -17.76 39.41
C PRO A 212 -39.81 -19.11 39.60
N VAL A 213 -38.80 -19.09 40.48
CA VAL A 213 -37.96 -20.22 40.91
C VAL A 213 -38.85 -21.39 41.38
N PRO A 214 -38.55 -22.65 41.01
CA PRO A 214 -39.28 -23.79 41.55
C PRO A 214 -38.97 -23.90 43.04
N THR A 215 -39.98 -23.71 43.89
CA THR A 215 -39.93 -24.04 45.31
C THR A 215 -39.62 -25.52 45.45
N LEU A 216 -38.45 -25.83 46.02
CA LEU A 216 -38.13 -27.20 46.40
C LEU A 216 -39.10 -27.62 47.50
N VAL A 217 -39.77 -28.74 47.26
CA VAL A 217 -40.53 -29.47 48.25
C VAL A 217 -39.53 -30.01 49.26
N GLU A 218 -39.59 -29.50 50.49
CA GLU A 218 -39.04 -30.18 51.67
C GLU A 218 -40.17 -30.40 52.69
N GLY A 219 -40.29 -31.65 53.14
CA GLY A 219 -40.87 -32.05 54.44
C GLY A 219 -42.38 -32.23 54.49
#